data_AF-S5UX17-F1
#
_entry.id   AF-S5UX17-F1
#
_cell.length_a   1.000
_cell.length_b   1.000
_cell.length_c   1.000
_cell.angle_alpha   90.00
_cell.angle_beta   90.00
_cell.angle_gamma   90.00
#
_symmetry.space_group_name_H-M   'P 1'
#
loop_
_entity.id
_entity.type
_entity.pdbx_description
1 polymer ?
#
loop_
_entity_poly.entity_id
_entity_poly.type
_entity_poly.pdbx_seq_one_letter_code
_entity_poly.pdbx_strand_id
1 'polypeptide(L)'
;MTSVTVPGLLTELAGTRPSPDGTAALRAVLHARRLLTLKALLLRYERQRAELPPEACARFERDWALLETAERTDADAVREVVDYPMTGAWLTEALAAPPGPPFERHLAHLGGLAAAAAVRAGCRRDVTRVDPPDPLHLPGLGTLRGPAAGPPGTTAVAGSDPAWTPLAPLTAGAVLDDLDPYRVPAAGIGPGALRAAERGRVDHERWSRLWRAAHALLAAAHPERAAETRATVRALVPLERPGPTAGPPISATRRAAPGAVLAEPPRDAGALADLLVHETHHTKLAAIGEAVPLLRPGADTLHRVAWRPDPRPVSGVLQGAYAHLALLDLWWRARAGPAVPPGWRLHAHSRFEAHRDEVAEALSILRDSSELTSAGREFVRGMDRHLARLGTLTRHPA
;
A
#
# COMPACT_ATOMS: atom_id res chain seq x y z
N MET A 1 -5.95 -0.30 -29.51
CA MET A 1 -5.88 -0.83 -28.12
C MET A 1 -6.58 -2.18 -28.14
N THR A 2 -5.82 -3.27 -28.16
CA THR A 2 -6.36 -4.63 -28.10
C THR A 2 -7.04 -4.84 -26.74
N SER A 3 -8.30 -5.27 -26.74
CA SER A 3 -9.01 -5.61 -25.50
C SER A 3 -8.29 -6.76 -24.80
N VAL A 4 -7.58 -6.46 -23.71
CA VAL A 4 -6.91 -7.47 -22.89
C VAL A 4 -7.97 -8.24 -22.11
N THR A 5 -8.04 -9.55 -22.31
CA THR A 5 -8.95 -10.42 -21.55
C THR A 5 -8.38 -10.68 -20.15
N VAL A 6 -9.25 -10.97 -19.17
CA VAL A 6 -8.83 -11.29 -17.79
C VAL A 6 -7.77 -12.40 -17.72
N PRO A 7 -7.85 -13.52 -18.50
CA PRO A 7 -6.78 -14.53 -18.54
C PRO A 7 -5.46 -14.01 -19.13
N GLY A 8 -5.52 -13.14 -20.15
CA GLY A 8 -4.34 -12.51 -20.74
C GLY A 8 -3.62 -11.61 -19.73
N LEU A 9 -4.38 -10.82 -18.99
CA LEU A 9 -3.88 -9.96 -17.92
C LEU A 9 -3.24 -10.75 -16.78
N LEU A 10 -3.86 -11.86 -16.36
CA LEU A 10 -3.32 -12.70 -15.30
C LEU A 10 -1.96 -13.30 -15.70
N THR A 11 -1.82 -13.73 -16.95
CA THR A 11 -0.56 -14.25 -17.49
C THR A 11 0.53 -13.18 -17.54
N GLU A 12 0.17 -11.95 -17.92
CA GLU A 12 1.09 -10.81 -17.93
C GLU A 12 1.58 -10.47 -16.52
N LEU A 13 0.65 -10.38 -15.56
CA LEU A 13 0.95 -10.10 -14.16
C LEU A 13 1.82 -11.19 -13.53
N ALA A 14 1.58 -12.47 -13.87
CA ALA A 14 2.41 -13.59 -13.42
C ALA A 14 3.89 -13.44 -13.81
N GLY A 15 4.17 -12.78 -14.94
CA GLY A 15 5.52 -12.48 -15.38
C GLY A 15 6.18 -11.35 -14.61
N THR A 16 5.56 -10.77 -13.59
CA THR A 16 6.01 -9.60 -12.81
C THR A 16 6.33 -8.35 -13.63
N ARG A 17 6.14 -8.35 -14.95
CA ARG A 17 6.51 -7.22 -15.81
C ARG A 17 5.58 -6.03 -15.55
N PRO A 18 6.10 -4.79 -15.59
CA PRO A 18 5.25 -3.61 -15.54
C PRO A 18 4.38 -3.55 -16.80
N SER A 19 3.13 -3.14 -16.62
CA SER A 19 2.18 -2.94 -17.71
C SER A 19 1.20 -1.84 -17.33
N PRO A 20 1.03 -0.79 -18.15
CA PRO A 20 0.04 0.26 -17.87
C PRO A 20 -1.38 -0.30 -17.70
N ASP A 21 -1.77 -1.24 -18.58
CA ASP A 21 -3.07 -1.91 -18.53
C ASP A 21 -3.20 -2.78 -17.28
N GLY A 22 -2.13 -3.50 -16.93
CA GLY A 22 -2.00 -4.24 -15.66
C GLY A 22 -2.20 -3.35 -14.43
N THR A 23 -1.48 -2.24 -14.35
CA THR A 23 -1.58 -1.29 -13.25
C THR A 23 -2.97 -0.65 -13.16
N ALA A 24 -3.56 -0.26 -14.30
CA ALA A 24 -4.90 0.31 -14.35
C ALA A 24 -5.97 -0.69 -13.86
N ALA A 25 -5.90 -1.94 -14.32
CA ALA A 25 -6.82 -2.99 -13.90
C ALA A 25 -6.71 -3.30 -12.40
N LEU A 26 -5.49 -3.36 -11.85
CA LEU A 26 -5.30 -3.57 -10.41
C LEU A 26 -5.86 -2.41 -9.58
N ARG A 27 -5.65 -1.15 -10.02
CA ARG A 27 -6.27 0.02 -9.38
C ARG A 27 -7.80 -0.05 -9.42
N ALA A 28 -8.39 -0.51 -10.53
CA ALA A 28 -9.83 -0.70 -10.64
C ALA A 28 -10.35 -1.76 -9.66
N VAL A 29 -9.65 -2.90 -9.50
CA VAL A 29 -10.01 -3.94 -8.52
C VAL A 29 -9.93 -3.41 -7.09
N LEU A 30 -8.86 -2.70 -6.74
CA LEU A 30 -8.69 -2.11 -5.41
C LEU A 30 -9.77 -1.08 -5.10
N HIS A 31 -10.10 -0.23 -6.06
CA HIS A 31 -11.18 0.75 -5.95
C HIS A 31 -12.54 0.08 -5.75
N ALA A 32 -12.88 -0.92 -6.58
CA ALA A 32 -14.13 -1.65 -6.46
C ALA A 32 -14.26 -2.33 -5.09
N ARG A 33 -13.17 -2.94 -4.59
CA ARG A 33 -13.15 -3.50 -3.24
C ARG A 33 -13.37 -2.42 -2.17
N ARG A 34 -12.76 -1.26 -2.33
CA ARG A 34 -12.91 -0.14 -1.40
C ARG A 34 -14.36 0.33 -1.31
N LEU A 35 -15.04 0.48 -2.44
CA LEU A 35 -16.47 0.81 -2.48
C LEU A 35 -17.33 -0.27 -1.81
N LEU A 36 -17.04 -1.56 -2.05
CA LEU A 36 -17.74 -2.66 -1.38
C LEU A 36 -17.55 -2.64 0.13
N THR A 37 -16.34 -2.32 0.61
CA THR A 37 -16.06 -2.22 2.05
C THR A 37 -16.73 -0.99 2.67
N LEU A 38 -16.76 0.15 1.97
CA LEU A 38 -17.48 1.35 2.42
C LEU A 38 -19.01 1.09 2.48
N LYS A 39 -19.57 0.40 1.49
CA LYS A 39 -20.96 -0.06 1.52
C LYS A 39 -21.23 -1.02 2.68
N ALA A 40 -20.31 -1.93 2.98
CA ALA A 40 -20.44 -2.82 4.13
C ALA A 40 -20.46 -2.05 5.46
N LEU A 41 -19.69 -0.96 5.58
CA LEU A 41 -19.74 -0.07 6.74
C LEU A 41 -21.12 0.58 6.88
N LEU A 42 -21.67 1.14 5.80
CA LEU A 42 -23.01 1.73 5.79
C LEU A 42 -24.08 0.73 6.25
N LEU A 43 -24.10 -0.46 5.63
CA LEU A 43 -25.06 -1.52 5.99
C LEU A 43 -24.90 -1.97 7.45
N ARG A 44 -23.67 -1.98 7.97
CA ARG A 44 -23.44 -2.30 9.39
C ARG A 44 -23.97 -1.19 10.30
N TYR A 45 -23.70 0.07 9.97
CA TYR A 45 -24.23 1.23 10.68
C TYR A 45 -25.77 1.18 10.73
N GLU A 46 -26.45 0.98 9.59
CA GLU A 46 -27.91 0.90 9.52
C GLU A 46 -28.51 -0.16 10.45
N ARG A 47 -27.86 -1.33 10.54
CA ARG A 47 -28.28 -2.42 11.44
C ARG A 47 -28.08 -2.09 12.93
N GLN A 48 -27.06 -1.32 13.26
CA GLN A 48 -26.67 -1.02 14.65
C GLN A 48 -27.12 0.37 15.12
N ARG A 49 -27.75 1.18 14.26
CA ARG A 49 -28.12 2.57 14.54
C ARG A 49 -28.96 2.75 15.81
N ALA A 50 -29.78 1.75 16.17
CA ALA A 50 -30.64 1.80 17.37
C ALA A 50 -29.85 1.63 18.68
N GLU A 51 -28.63 1.08 18.61
CA GLU A 51 -27.74 0.86 19.75
C GLU A 51 -26.69 1.98 19.90
N LEU A 52 -26.64 2.91 18.93
CA LEU A 52 -25.70 4.02 18.92
C LEU A 52 -26.32 5.27 19.58
N PRO A 53 -25.50 6.12 20.24
CA PRO A 53 -25.98 7.41 20.74
C PRO A 53 -26.57 8.27 19.62
N PRO A 54 -27.66 9.03 19.86
CA PRO A 54 -28.27 9.89 18.85
C PRO A 54 -27.28 10.88 18.22
N GLU A 55 -26.34 11.43 19.00
CA GLU A 55 -25.31 12.32 18.47
C GLU A 55 -24.36 11.62 17.48
N ALA A 56 -24.03 10.35 17.71
CA ALA A 56 -23.17 9.58 16.83
C ALA A 56 -23.87 9.28 15.50
N CYS A 57 -25.16 8.97 15.54
CA CYS A 57 -25.99 8.79 14.35
C CYS A 57 -26.08 10.10 13.53
N ALA A 58 -26.42 11.21 14.18
CA ALA A 58 -26.53 12.51 13.51
C ALA A 58 -25.19 12.98 12.90
N ARG A 59 -24.06 12.64 13.53
CA ARG A 59 -22.72 12.89 12.99
C ARG A 59 -22.46 12.03 11.75
N PHE A 60 -22.68 10.72 11.85
CA PHE A 60 -22.47 9.80 10.72
C PHE A 60 -23.30 10.21 9.49
N GLU A 61 -24.59 10.50 9.66
CA GLU A 61 -25.48 10.90 8.56
C GLU A 61 -25.02 12.20 7.90
N ARG A 62 -24.54 13.18 8.69
CA ARG A 62 -23.99 14.44 8.18
C ARG A 62 -22.70 14.21 7.39
N ASP A 63 -21.77 13.44 7.94
CA ASP A 63 -20.49 13.14 7.29
C ASP A 63 -20.71 12.33 5.99
N TRP A 64 -21.69 11.43 5.99
CA TRP A 64 -22.09 10.68 4.80
C TRP A 64 -22.67 11.59 3.71
N ALA A 65 -23.60 12.48 4.07
CA ALA A 65 -24.18 13.44 3.13
C ALA A 65 -23.13 14.43 2.57
N LEU A 66 -22.11 14.78 3.35
CA LEU A 66 -20.98 15.57 2.89
C LEU A 66 -20.15 14.80 1.86
N LEU A 67 -19.88 13.51 2.10
CA LEU A 67 -19.16 12.66 1.15
C LEU A 67 -19.92 12.53 -0.18
N GLU A 68 -21.25 12.32 -0.14
CA GLU A 68 -22.10 12.27 -1.34
C GLU A 68 -22.15 13.63 -2.08
N THR A 69 -22.11 14.74 -1.36
CA THR A 69 -22.05 16.08 -1.96
C THR A 69 -20.70 16.35 -2.62
N ALA A 70 -19.61 15.94 -1.98
CA ALA A 70 -18.28 16.00 -2.58
C ALA A 70 -18.21 15.13 -3.85
N GLU A 71 -18.77 13.92 -3.83
CA GLU A 71 -18.76 13.01 -4.99
C GLU A 71 -19.55 13.56 -6.18
N ARG A 72 -20.71 14.18 -5.92
CA ARG A 72 -21.48 14.88 -6.96
C ARG A 72 -20.76 16.09 -7.54
N THR A 73 -19.88 16.72 -6.76
CA THR A 73 -19.10 17.88 -7.19
C THR A 73 -17.88 17.47 -8.02
N ASP A 74 -17.14 16.48 -7.53
CA ASP A 74 -15.95 15.92 -8.18
C ASP A 74 -15.73 14.47 -7.72
N ALA A 75 -16.20 13.52 -8.54
CA ALA A 75 -16.08 12.09 -8.25
C ALA A 75 -14.63 11.60 -8.26
N ASP A 76 -13.75 12.21 -9.06
CA ASP A 76 -12.33 11.82 -9.12
C ASP A 76 -11.61 12.29 -7.85
N ALA A 77 -11.92 13.48 -7.34
CA ALA A 77 -11.42 13.95 -6.05
C ALA A 77 -11.81 13.02 -4.89
N VAL A 78 -13.07 12.57 -4.84
CA VAL A 78 -13.54 11.63 -3.81
C VAL A 78 -12.85 10.28 -3.96
N ARG A 79 -12.74 9.78 -5.20
CA ARG A 79 -12.03 8.54 -5.49
C ARG A 79 -10.61 8.55 -4.96
N GLU A 80 -9.87 9.65 -5.11
CA GLU A 80 -8.50 9.77 -4.61
C GLU A 80 -8.41 9.66 -3.07
N VAL A 81 -9.42 10.12 -2.32
CA VAL A 81 -9.46 9.97 -0.85
C VAL A 81 -9.91 8.56 -0.44
N VAL A 82 -10.91 8.02 -1.14
CA VAL A 82 -11.41 6.67 -0.89
C VAL A 82 -10.31 5.64 -1.16
N ASP A 83 -9.57 5.80 -2.26
CA ASP A 83 -8.46 4.95 -2.67
C ASP A 83 -7.18 5.18 -1.85
N TYR A 84 -7.14 6.20 -0.97
CA TYR A 84 -6.01 6.41 -0.07
C TYR A 84 -5.77 5.16 0.80
N PRO A 85 -4.52 4.65 0.94
CA PRO A 85 -4.28 3.37 1.60
C PRO A 85 -4.89 3.25 3.01
N MET A 86 -4.79 4.30 3.84
CA MET A 86 -5.25 4.23 5.23
C MET A 86 -6.77 4.24 5.38
N THR A 87 -7.51 4.72 4.38
CA THR A 87 -8.97 4.55 4.33
C THR A 87 -9.36 3.06 4.36
N GLY A 88 -8.56 2.18 3.76
CA GLY A 88 -8.80 0.73 3.74
C GLY A 88 -8.42 0.06 5.04
N ALA A 89 -7.33 0.51 5.67
CA ALA A 89 -6.96 0.09 7.02
C ALA A 89 -8.07 0.45 8.02
N TRP A 90 -8.54 1.70 7.99
CA TRP A 90 -9.66 2.15 8.80
C TRP A 90 -10.91 1.31 8.58
N LEU A 91 -11.35 1.14 7.33
CA LEU A 91 -12.56 0.37 7.02
C LEU A 91 -12.48 -1.07 7.53
N THR A 92 -11.30 -1.70 7.42
CA THR A 92 -11.06 -3.05 7.92
C THR A 92 -11.19 -3.10 9.44
N GLU A 93 -10.57 -2.15 10.15
CA GLU A 93 -10.64 -2.07 11.61
C GLU A 93 -12.06 -1.73 12.11
N ALA A 94 -12.74 -0.80 11.44
CA ALA A 94 -14.14 -0.44 11.72
C ALA A 94 -15.09 -1.64 11.58
N LEU A 95 -14.94 -2.43 10.52
CA LEU A 95 -15.76 -3.63 10.29
C LEU A 95 -15.40 -4.79 11.23
N ALA A 96 -14.19 -4.83 11.78
CA ALA A 96 -13.78 -5.84 12.75
C ALA A 96 -14.06 -5.43 14.21
N ALA A 97 -14.33 -4.15 14.48
CA ALA A 97 -14.57 -3.65 15.83
C ALA A 97 -15.81 -4.31 16.47
N PRO A 98 -15.79 -4.59 17.78
CA PRO A 98 -16.99 -5.06 18.48
C PRO A 98 -18.07 -3.94 18.53
N PRO A 99 -19.36 -4.29 18.69
CA PRO A 99 -20.44 -3.31 18.86
C PRO A 99 -20.20 -2.35 20.05
N GLY A 100 -20.90 -1.21 20.04
CA GLY A 100 -20.81 -0.19 21.10
C GLY A 100 -19.66 0.80 20.91
N PRO A 101 -19.06 1.31 22.01
CA PRO A 101 -18.08 2.42 21.95
C PRO A 101 -16.88 2.19 21.00
N PRO A 102 -16.33 0.98 20.85
CA PRO A 102 -15.25 0.74 19.87
C PRO A 102 -15.69 1.01 18.43
N PHE A 103 -16.85 0.51 18.01
CA PHE A 103 -17.39 0.77 16.68
C PHE A 103 -17.71 2.26 16.48
N GLU A 104 -18.31 2.91 17.48
CA GLU A 104 -18.62 4.35 17.45
C GLU A 104 -17.38 5.21 17.19
N ARG A 105 -16.25 4.92 17.85
CA ARG A 105 -14.98 5.64 17.63
C ARG A 105 -14.50 5.53 16.18
N HIS A 106 -14.68 4.38 15.55
CA HIS A 106 -14.32 4.22 14.14
C HIS A 106 -15.28 4.99 13.22
N LEU A 107 -16.58 5.07 13.55
CA LEU A 107 -17.53 5.87 12.77
C LEU A 107 -17.17 7.36 12.77
N ALA A 108 -16.62 7.87 13.87
CA ALA A 108 -16.16 9.27 13.95
C ALA A 108 -15.03 9.61 12.95
N HIS A 109 -14.29 8.62 12.45
CA HIS A 109 -13.26 8.84 11.43
C HIS A 109 -13.84 9.10 10.02
N LEU A 110 -15.12 8.78 9.78
CA LEU A 110 -15.79 9.12 8.52
C LEU A 110 -15.78 10.64 8.28
N GLY A 111 -15.91 11.46 9.33
CA GLY A 111 -15.83 12.91 9.20
C GLY A 111 -14.51 13.41 8.64
N GLY A 112 -13.39 12.74 8.97
CA GLY A 112 -12.08 13.02 8.39
C GLY A 112 -12.01 12.70 6.90
N LEU A 113 -12.58 11.57 6.48
CA LEU A 113 -12.70 11.17 5.08
C LEU A 113 -13.58 12.15 4.29
N ALA A 114 -14.75 12.48 4.81
CA ALA A 114 -15.71 13.39 4.17
C ALA A 114 -15.14 14.81 4.05
N ALA A 115 -14.45 15.31 5.09
CA ALA A 115 -13.77 16.59 5.04
C ALA A 115 -12.64 16.59 4.00
N ALA A 116 -11.81 15.54 3.94
CA ALA A 116 -10.75 15.42 2.94
C ALA A 116 -11.33 15.40 1.51
N ALA A 117 -12.43 14.67 1.30
CA ALA A 117 -13.15 14.62 0.04
C ALA A 117 -13.70 16.00 -0.36
N ALA A 118 -14.38 16.69 0.56
CA ALA A 118 -14.93 18.03 0.34
C ALA A 118 -13.84 19.07 0.02
N VAL A 119 -12.70 19.03 0.72
CA VAL A 119 -11.55 19.91 0.43
C VAL A 119 -11.02 19.67 -0.98
N ARG A 120 -10.83 18.40 -1.38
CA ARG A 120 -10.32 18.08 -2.73
C ARG A 120 -11.30 18.41 -3.83
N ALA A 121 -12.60 18.20 -3.59
CA ALA A 121 -13.67 18.54 -4.52
C ALA A 121 -13.96 20.06 -4.60
N GLY A 122 -13.26 20.90 -3.83
CA GLY A 122 -13.44 22.34 -3.85
C GLY A 122 -14.77 22.81 -3.22
N CYS A 123 -15.36 22.03 -2.32
CA CYS A 123 -16.58 22.37 -1.59
C CYS A 123 -16.26 23.44 -0.52
N ARG A 124 -16.12 24.71 -0.93
CA ARG A 124 -15.66 25.84 -0.10
C ARG A 124 -16.58 26.22 1.07
N ARG A 125 -17.77 25.62 1.21
CA ARG A 125 -18.82 26.05 2.14
C ARG A 125 -19.19 25.04 3.24
N ASP A 126 -18.73 23.78 3.15
CA ASP A 126 -19.29 22.70 3.99
C ASP A 126 -18.31 22.04 4.99
N VAL A 127 -17.07 22.51 5.10
CA VAL A 127 -16.15 22.03 6.18
C VAL A 127 -16.45 22.70 7.53
N THR A 128 -17.44 23.60 7.55
CA THR A 128 -17.95 24.32 8.73
C THR A 128 -19.07 23.52 9.38
N ARG A 129 -18.74 22.52 10.22
CA ARG A 129 -19.59 21.88 11.28
C ARG A 129 -19.23 20.41 11.50
N VAL A 130 -17.97 20.12 11.70
CA VAL A 130 -17.61 18.87 12.37
C VAL A 130 -17.32 19.26 13.82
N ASP A 131 -18.04 18.68 14.78
CA ASP A 131 -17.55 18.49 16.15
C ASP A 131 -16.68 17.23 16.05
N PRO A 132 -15.43 17.34 15.57
CA PRO A 132 -14.67 16.17 15.25
C PRO A 132 -14.06 15.62 16.55
N PRO A 133 -13.64 14.35 16.57
CA PRO A 133 -12.59 13.98 17.50
C PRO A 133 -11.40 14.94 17.30
N ASP A 134 -10.88 15.53 18.38
CA ASP A 134 -9.62 16.26 18.36
C ASP A 134 -8.48 15.27 18.61
N PRO A 135 -7.57 15.04 17.63
CA PRO A 135 -7.43 15.74 16.36
C PRO A 135 -8.22 15.13 15.18
N LEU A 136 -8.61 15.98 14.22
CA LEU A 136 -9.27 15.58 12.99
C LEU A 136 -8.22 15.20 11.93
N HIS A 137 -8.17 13.92 11.58
CA HIS A 137 -7.27 13.39 10.56
C HIS A 137 -7.96 13.38 9.19
N LEU A 138 -7.34 14.00 8.19
CA LEU A 138 -7.82 14.06 6.81
C LEU A 138 -6.95 13.14 5.94
N PRO A 139 -7.45 11.95 5.56
CA PRO A 139 -6.68 10.96 4.81
C PRO A 139 -6.00 11.55 3.57
N GLY A 140 -4.68 11.36 3.47
CA GLY A 140 -3.88 11.85 2.34
C GLY A 140 -3.72 13.38 2.27
N LEU A 141 -4.07 14.13 3.31
CA LEU A 141 -3.86 15.58 3.39
C LEU A 141 -3.06 16.00 4.63
N GLY A 142 -3.44 15.53 5.81
CA GLY A 142 -2.84 16.01 7.06
C GLY A 142 -3.74 15.86 8.27
N THR A 143 -3.41 16.57 9.33
CA THR A 143 -4.15 16.58 10.59
C THR A 143 -4.43 18.00 11.01
N LEU A 144 -5.66 18.25 11.43
CA LEU A 144 -6.07 19.50 12.06
C LEU A 144 -6.23 19.25 13.57
N ARG A 145 -5.50 20.02 14.39
CA ARG A 145 -5.59 19.95 15.85
C ARG A 145 -6.47 21.07 16.39
N GLY A 146 -7.12 20.83 17.51
CA GLY A 146 -7.77 21.84 18.33
C GLY A 146 -9.28 21.99 18.09
N PRO A 147 -10.01 22.48 19.11
CA PRO A 147 -11.36 22.96 18.91
C PRO A 147 -11.29 24.21 18.02
N ALA A 148 -12.33 24.49 17.25
CA ALA A 148 -12.48 25.81 16.65
C ALA A 148 -12.52 26.85 17.78
N ALA A 149 -11.38 27.40 18.18
CA ALA A 149 -11.27 28.54 19.09
C ALA A 149 -11.57 29.84 18.35
N GLY A 150 -12.61 29.79 17.53
CA GLY A 150 -13.23 30.94 16.90
C GLY A 150 -14.74 30.84 17.10
N PRO A 151 -15.48 31.95 16.91
CA PRO A 151 -16.92 31.96 17.06
C PRO A 151 -17.57 30.85 16.23
N PRO A 152 -18.74 30.31 16.64
CA PRO A 152 -19.50 29.36 15.83
C PRO A 152 -19.58 29.84 14.37
N GLY A 153 -18.97 29.10 13.44
CA GLY A 153 -18.86 29.49 12.04
C GLY A 153 -17.46 29.87 11.52
N THR A 154 -16.41 29.85 12.35
CA THR A 154 -15.02 29.92 11.85
C THR A 154 -14.57 28.60 11.23
N THR A 155 -14.30 28.63 9.93
CA THR A 155 -13.68 27.55 9.15
C THR A 155 -12.19 27.47 9.43
N ALA A 156 -11.72 26.37 10.03
CA ALA A 156 -10.32 25.98 9.88
C ALA A 156 -10.12 25.52 8.43
N VAL A 157 -9.26 26.21 7.69
CA VAL A 157 -8.98 25.89 6.28
C VAL A 157 -7.66 25.13 6.22
N ALA A 158 -7.71 23.91 5.66
CA ALA A 158 -6.52 23.13 5.37
C ALA A 158 -5.52 23.98 4.56
N GLY A 159 -4.30 24.13 5.06
CA GLY A 159 -3.21 24.85 4.39
C GLY A 159 -2.93 26.28 4.87
N SER A 160 -3.81 26.90 5.67
CA SER A 160 -3.58 28.27 6.19
C SER A 160 -3.77 28.42 7.70
N ASP A 161 -4.31 27.40 8.37
CA ASP A 161 -4.54 27.41 9.81
C ASP A 161 -3.26 27.04 10.59
N PRO A 162 -2.85 27.79 11.63
CA PRO A 162 -1.74 27.39 12.50
C PRO A 162 -1.89 26.01 13.14
N ALA A 163 -3.12 25.52 13.28
CA ALA A 163 -3.44 24.21 13.83
C ALA A 163 -3.42 23.08 12.77
N TRP A 164 -3.20 23.43 11.50
CA TRP A 164 -3.04 22.48 10.41
C TRP A 164 -1.61 21.94 10.32
N THR A 165 -1.49 20.62 10.34
CA THR A 165 -0.25 19.90 10.06
C THR A 165 -0.40 19.10 8.77
N PRO A 166 0.22 19.54 7.64
CA PRO A 166 0.13 18.80 6.39
C PRO A 166 0.99 17.53 6.43
N LEU A 167 0.57 16.53 5.67
CA LEU A 167 1.45 15.43 5.26
C LEU A 167 2.57 15.96 4.37
N ALA A 168 3.77 15.39 4.51
CA ALA A 168 4.89 15.80 3.68
C ALA A 168 4.76 15.18 2.27
N PRO A 169 4.67 15.98 1.20
CA PRO A 169 4.56 15.47 -0.14
C PRO A 169 5.87 14.83 -0.58
N LEU A 170 5.76 13.69 -1.26
CA LEU A 170 6.85 13.08 -2.02
C LEU A 170 6.61 13.34 -3.52
N THR A 171 7.66 13.30 -4.32
CA THR A 171 7.52 13.46 -5.78
C THR A 171 6.63 12.36 -6.37
N ALA A 172 5.92 12.66 -7.46
CA ALA A 172 4.99 11.73 -8.15
C ALA A 172 3.71 11.37 -7.38
N GLY A 173 3.23 12.27 -6.51
CA GLY A 173 1.88 12.19 -5.92
C GLY A 173 1.73 11.25 -4.72
N ALA A 174 2.84 10.72 -4.21
CA ALA A 174 2.89 10.00 -2.94
C ALA A 174 3.09 10.97 -1.76
N VAL A 175 2.81 10.52 -0.55
CA VAL A 175 3.04 11.25 0.70
C VAL A 175 3.88 10.43 1.67
N LEU A 176 4.65 11.11 2.51
CA LEU A 176 5.24 10.53 3.71
C LEU A 176 4.20 10.66 4.83
N ASP A 177 3.60 9.53 5.23
CA ASP A 177 2.52 9.50 6.22
C ASP A 177 3.03 9.07 7.60
N ASP A 178 3.24 10.07 8.45
CA ASP A 178 3.58 9.95 9.86
C ASP A 178 2.47 10.48 10.79
N LEU A 179 1.27 10.73 10.24
CA LEU A 179 0.15 11.36 10.94
C LEU A 179 -1.08 10.48 11.08
N ASP A 180 -1.45 9.71 10.05
CA ASP A 180 -2.74 8.99 10.03
C ASP A 180 -2.82 7.94 11.15
N PRO A 181 -3.90 7.88 11.94
CA PRO A 181 -4.01 6.97 13.08
C PRO A 181 -4.08 5.49 12.67
N TYR A 182 -4.46 5.18 11.43
CA TYR A 182 -4.55 3.83 10.90
C TYR A 182 -3.31 3.41 10.11
N ARG A 183 -2.25 4.23 10.06
CA ARG A 183 -1.01 3.93 9.32
C ARG A 183 -0.31 2.65 9.79
N VAL A 184 -0.40 2.33 11.09
CA VAL A 184 0.10 1.09 11.70
C VAL A 184 -0.94 0.57 12.70
N PRO A 185 -1.28 -0.73 12.73
CA PRO A 185 -2.22 -1.28 13.70
C PRO A 185 -1.77 -1.03 15.14
N ALA A 186 -2.73 -0.94 16.06
CA ALA A 186 -2.47 -0.82 17.49
C ALA A 186 -1.73 -2.04 18.10
N ALA A 187 -1.68 -3.18 17.42
CA ALA A 187 -0.86 -4.32 17.82
C ALA A 187 0.60 -4.23 17.31
N GLY A 188 0.92 -3.27 16.44
CA GLY A 188 2.18 -3.20 15.72
C GLY A 188 2.23 -4.15 14.51
N ILE A 189 3.40 -4.22 13.86
CA ILE A 189 3.61 -5.02 12.64
C ILE A 189 4.79 -5.96 12.80
N GLY A 190 4.62 -7.17 12.27
CA GLY A 190 5.64 -8.21 12.27
C GLY A 190 5.92 -8.76 13.67
N PRO A 191 6.90 -9.68 13.79
CA PRO A 191 7.18 -10.38 15.04
C PRO A 191 7.58 -9.46 16.21
N GLY A 192 8.21 -8.32 15.90
CA GLY A 192 8.63 -7.33 16.88
C GLY A 192 7.57 -6.30 17.27
N ALA A 193 6.33 -6.44 16.76
CA ALA A 193 5.24 -5.48 16.99
C ALA A 193 5.66 -4.03 16.71
N LEU A 194 6.37 -3.82 15.58
CA LEU A 194 6.91 -2.52 15.21
C LEU A 194 5.81 -1.46 15.13
N ARG A 195 6.12 -0.27 15.65
CA ARG A 195 5.21 0.87 15.74
C ARG A 195 5.48 1.88 14.64
N ALA A 196 4.50 2.73 14.37
CA ALA A 196 4.71 3.89 13.52
C ALA A 196 5.68 4.85 14.20
N ALA A 197 6.59 5.45 13.45
CA ALA A 197 7.46 6.48 14.00
C ALA A 197 6.63 7.69 14.48
N GLU A 198 7.02 8.22 15.64
CA GLU A 198 6.60 9.55 16.07
C GLU A 198 7.12 10.60 15.08
N ARG A 199 6.25 11.51 14.62
CA ARG A 199 6.58 12.58 13.67
C ARG A 199 7.85 13.35 14.00
N GLY A 200 8.06 13.67 15.28
CA GLY A 200 9.26 14.39 15.74
C GLY A 200 10.58 13.64 15.53
N ARG A 201 10.52 12.32 15.29
CA ARG A 201 11.66 11.45 15.01
C ARG A 201 11.82 11.14 13.52
N VAL A 202 10.91 11.60 12.68
CA VAL A 202 10.95 11.37 11.23
C VAL A 202 11.83 12.42 10.56
N ASP A 203 12.94 11.97 9.99
CA ASP A 203 13.80 12.80 9.13
C ASP A 203 13.17 12.94 7.72
N HIS A 204 12.29 13.93 7.59
CA HIS A 204 11.53 14.21 6.38
C HIS A 204 12.41 14.52 5.17
N GLU A 205 13.52 15.23 5.38
CA GLU A 205 14.47 15.59 4.32
C GLU A 205 15.19 14.37 3.78
N ARG A 206 15.65 13.48 4.68
CA ARG A 206 16.30 12.22 4.30
C ARG A 206 15.34 11.31 3.55
N TRP A 207 14.10 11.15 4.01
CA TRP A 207 13.09 10.37 3.29
C TRP A 207 12.83 10.94 1.89
N SER A 208 12.66 12.26 1.77
CA SER A 208 12.43 12.93 0.49
C SER A 208 13.62 12.81 -0.47
N ARG A 209 14.85 12.86 0.06
CA ARG A 209 16.09 12.65 -0.71
C ARG A 209 16.23 11.20 -1.18
N LEU A 210 16.00 10.23 -0.28
CA LEU A 210 16.03 8.80 -0.61
C LEU A 210 14.98 8.45 -1.66
N TRP A 211 13.75 8.95 -1.51
CA TRP A 211 12.66 8.74 -2.46
C TRP A 211 13.03 9.19 -3.88
N ARG A 212 13.50 10.43 -4.02
CA ARG A 212 13.94 10.97 -5.32
C ARG A 212 15.08 10.14 -5.92
N ALA A 213 16.09 9.82 -5.12
CA ALA A 213 17.24 9.03 -5.58
C ALA A 213 16.84 7.59 -5.97
N ALA A 214 15.97 6.93 -5.20
CA ALA A 214 15.46 5.59 -5.49
C ALA A 214 14.69 5.56 -6.81
N HIS A 215 13.81 6.54 -7.04
CA HIS A 215 13.09 6.63 -8.31
C HIS A 215 13.99 6.98 -9.50
N ALA A 216 15.06 7.75 -9.30
CA ALA A 216 16.07 7.98 -10.34
C ALA A 216 16.82 6.68 -10.69
N LEU A 217 17.17 5.88 -9.68
CA LEU A 217 17.75 4.55 -9.86
C LEU A 217 16.80 3.63 -10.64
N LEU A 218 15.55 3.50 -10.21
CA LEU A 218 14.54 2.71 -10.93
C LEU A 218 14.36 3.19 -12.37
N ALA A 219 14.32 4.51 -12.61
CA ALA A 219 14.16 5.05 -13.96
C ALA A 219 15.37 4.73 -14.85
N ALA A 220 16.59 4.76 -14.30
CA ALA A 220 17.81 4.42 -15.03
C ALA A 220 17.89 2.91 -15.37
N ALA A 221 17.38 2.04 -14.50
CA ALA A 221 17.43 0.59 -14.69
C ALA A 221 16.23 0.05 -15.50
N HIS A 222 15.02 0.55 -15.22
CA HIS A 222 13.76 0.06 -15.78
C HIS A 222 12.68 1.16 -15.72
N PRO A 223 12.58 2.02 -16.75
CA PRO A 223 11.61 3.13 -16.78
C PRO A 223 10.16 2.73 -16.51
N GLU A 224 9.71 1.61 -17.08
CA GLU A 224 8.33 1.13 -16.88
C GLU A 224 8.09 0.68 -15.42
N ARG A 225 9.11 0.09 -14.74
CA ARG A 225 9.03 -0.24 -13.32
C ARG A 225 8.95 1.02 -12.48
N ALA A 226 9.72 2.05 -12.82
CA ALA A 226 9.64 3.34 -12.16
C ALA A 226 8.25 3.99 -12.33
N ALA A 227 7.60 3.82 -13.47
CA ALA A 227 6.23 4.26 -13.69
C ALA A 227 5.22 3.45 -12.86
N GLU A 228 5.35 2.12 -12.83
CA GLU A 228 4.50 1.24 -12.04
C GLU A 228 4.58 1.53 -10.55
N THR A 229 5.79 1.71 -9.99
CA THR A 229 5.95 2.03 -8.56
C THR A 229 5.35 3.39 -8.22
N ARG A 230 5.52 4.41 -9.07
CA ARG A 230 4.87 5.73 -8.90
C ARG A 230 3.35 5.65 -8.96
N ALA A 231 2.80 4.79 -9.83
CA ALA A 231 1.36 4.64 -10.00
C ALA A 231 0.72 3.79 -8.88
N THR A 232 1.51 2.95 -8.19
CA THR A 232 1.01 2.01 -7.17
C THR A 232 1.23 2.52 -5.75
N VAL A 233 2.40 3.11 -5.46
CA VAL A 233 2.75 3.57 -4.11
C VAL A 233 2.19 4.97 -3.88
N ARG A 234 1.26 5.08 -2.93
CA ARG A 234 0.56 6.33 -2.58
C ARG A 234 1.02 6.90 -1.24
N ALA A 235 1.47 6.04 -0.32
CA ALA A 235 1.95 6.46 0.99
C ALA A 235 3.20 5.68 1.39
N LEU A 236 4.17 6.39 1.96
CA LEU A 236 5.33 5.83 2.63
C LEU A 236 5.18 6.10 4.12
N VAL A 237 5.15 5.06 4.95
CA VAL A 237 4.89 5.15 6.39
C VAL A 237 6.16 4.79 7.15
N PRO A 238 6.79 5.75 7.83
CA PRO A 238 7.97 5.48 8.65
C PRO A 238 7.63 4.59 9.85
N LEU A 239 8.40 3.52 10.04
CA LEU A 239 8.35 2.69 11.24
C LEU A 239 9.44 3.08 12.23
N GLU A 240 9.18 2.87 13.52
CA GLU A 240 10.18 2.98 14.56
C GLU A 240 11.26 1.92 14.39
N ARG A 241 12.52 2.36 14.49
CA ARG A 241 13.66 1.46 14.58
C ARG A 241 14.06 1.33 16.06
N PRO A 242 13.93 0.15 16.69
CA PRO A 242 14.19 -0.01 18.12
C PRO A 242 15.67 0.18 18.52
N GLY A 243 16.58 0.33 17.57
CA GLY A 243 17.96 0.74 17.82
C GLY A 243 18.92 0.48 16.64
N PRO A 244 20.16 0.96 16.72
CA PRO A 244 21.17 0.75 15.67
C PRO A 244 21.62 -0.72 15.54
N THR A 245 21.45 -1.52 16.59
CA THR A 245 21.77 -2.97 16.63
C THR A 245 20.60 -3.86 16.22
N ALA A 246 19.46 -3.28 15.82
CA ALA A 246 18.34 -4.05 15.27
C ALA A 246 18.80 -4.78 14.00
N GLY A 247 18.20 -5.95 13.74
CA GLY A 247 18.48 -6.78 12.58
C GLY A 247 18.20 -6.10 11.22
N PRO A 248 18.10 -6.90 10.14
CA PRO A 248 17.78 -6.37 8.82
C PRO A 248 16.54 -5.48 8.88
N PRO A 249 16.55 -4.31 8.21
CA PRO A 249 15.42 -3.40 8.23
C PRO A 249 14.16 -4.09 7.72
N ILE A 250 13.06 -3.87 8.44
CA ILE A 250 11.76 -4.47 8.14
C ILE A 250 10.94 -3.51 7.28
N SER A 251 10.36 -4.08 6.23
CA SER A 251 9.30 -3.46 5.45
C SER A 251 8.06 -4.35 5.42
N ALA A 252 6.91 -3.72 5.16
CA ALA A 252 5.67 -4.44 4.98
C ALA A 252 4.67 -3.67 4.10
N THR A 253 3.88 -4.42 3.35
CA THR A 253 2.60 -3.99 2.78
C THR A 253 1.47 -4.63 3.57
N ARG A 254 0.52 -3.82 4.03
CA ARG A 254 -0.69 -4.34 4.68
C ARG A 254 -1.71 -4.73 3.62
N ARG A 255 -2.32 -5.91 3.76
CA ARG A 255 -3.46 -6.32 2.90
C ARG A 255 -4.61 -5.32 2.91
N ALA A 256 -4.85 -4.68 4.05
CA ALA A 256 -5.89 -3.67 4.23
C ALA A 256 -5.51 -2.28 3.66
N ALA A 257 -4.23 -2.01 3.41
CA ALA A 257 -3.74 -0.73 2.89
C ALA A 257 -2.81 -0.93 1.67
N PRO A 258 -3.31 -1.54 0.57
CA PRO A 258 -2.53 -1.66 -0.66
C PRO A 258 -2.11 -0.28 -1.16
N GLY A 259 -0.86 -0.16 -1.61
CA GLY A 259 -0.23 1.11 -1.98
C GLY A 259 0.39 1.91 -0.82
N ALA A 260 0.27 1.43 0.43
CA ALA A 260 1.11 1.90 1.53
C ALA A 260 2.35 1.01 1.69
N VAL A 261 3.50 1.67 1.77
CA VAL A 261 4.80 1.04 2.03
C VAL A 261 5.23 1.42 3.43
N LEU A 262 5.23 0.46 4.34
CA LEU A 262 5.64 0.68 5.73
C LEU A 262 7.09 0.23 5.85
N ALA A 263 7.96 1.09 6.34
CA ALA A 263 9.39 0.82 6.32
C ALA A 263 10.13 1.49 7.48
N GLU A 264 11.04 0.75 8.09
CA GLU A 264 12.15 1.37 8.82
C GLU A 264 13.01 2.21 7.87
N PRO A 265 13.71 3.24 8.35
CA PRO A 265 14.53 4.11 7.50
C PRO A 265 15.56 3.31 6.68
N PRO A 266 15.47 3.28 5.34
CA PRO A 266 16.40 2.53 4.50
C PRO A 266 17.84 3.05 4.66
N ARG A 267 18.83 2.18 4.50
CA ARG A 267 20.25 2.56 4.61
C ARG A 267 20.65 3.58 3.53
N ASP A 268 20.19 3.36 2.31
CA ASP A 268 20.51 4.14 1.11
C ASP A 268 19.37 4.06 0.07
N ALA A 269 19.54 4.77 -1.05
CA ALA A 269 18.55 4.84 -2.11
C ALA A 269 18.36 3.51 -2.85
N GLY A 270 19.40 2.66 -2.93
CA GLY A 270 19.30 1.34 -3.56
C GLY A 270 18.42 0.41 -2.73
N ALA A 271 18.58 0.41 -1.41
CA ALA A 271 17.72 -0.32 -0.49
C ALA A 271 16.25 0.14 -0.59
N LEU A 272 15.99 1.45 -0.71
CA LEU A 272 14.64 1.94 -0.94
C LEU A 272 14.10 1.54 -2.33
N ALA A 273 14.92 1.53 -3.37
CA ALA A 273 14.50 1.08 -4.71
C ALA A 273 14.07 -0.39 -4.71
N ASP A 274 14.85 -1.27 -4.09
CA ASP A 274 14.50 -2.68 -3.92
C ASP A 274 13.18 -2.82 -3.15
N LEU A 275 13.07 -2.11 -2.02
CA LEU A 275 11.88 -2.13 -1.16
C LEU A 275 10.62 -1.68 -1.93
N LEU A 276 10.67 -0.60 -2.71
CA LEU A 276 9.53 -0.12 -3.49
C LEU A 276 9.05 -1.17 -4.50
N VAL A 277 9.97 -1.87 -5.17
CA VAL A 277 9.61 -2.95 -6.12
C VAL A 277 9.02 -4.14 -5.39
N HIS A 278 9.62 -4.54 -4.26
CA HIS A 278 9.15 -5.63 -3.42
C HIS A 278 7.71 -5.40 -2.94
N GLU A 279 7.45 -4.25 -2.31
CA GLU A 279 6.15 -3.91 -1.74
C GLU A 279 5.08 -3.62 -2.81
N THR A 280 5.49 -3.10 -3.98
CA THR A 280 4.60 -3.00 -5.14
C THR A 280 4.09 -4.40 -5.54
N HIS A 281 4.93 -5.43 -5.50
CA HIS A 281 4.50 -6.79 -5.86
C HIS A 281 3.60 -7.44 -4.82
N HIS A 282 3.76 -7.14 -3.53
CA HIS A 282 2.77 -7.51 -2.52
C HIS A 282 1.43 -6.82 -2.77
N THR A 283 1.44 -5.53 -3.13
CA THR A 283 0.21 -4.80 -3.50
C THR A 283 -0.46 -5.41 -4.73
N LYS A 284 0.31 -5.73 -5.79
CA LYS A 284 -0.22 -6.39 -7.00
C LYS A 284 -0.84 -7.74 -6.66
N LEU A 285 -0.12 -8.59 -5.90
CA LEU A 285 -0.61 -9.92 -5.54
C LEU A 285 -1.85 -9.87 -4.65
N ALA A 286 -1.93 -8.89 -3.73
CA ALA A 286 -3.14 -8.65 -2.95
C ALA A 286 -4.33 -8.34 -3.87
N ALA A 287 -4.19 -7.39 -4.79
CA ALA A 287 -5.24 -7.03 -5.74
C ALA A 287 -5.63 -8.21 -6.66
N ILE A 288 -4.66 -9.00 -7.14
CA ILE A 288 -4.94 -10.22 -7.91
C ILE A 288 -5.76 -11.21 -7.10
N GLY A 289 -5.39 -11.44 -5.83
CA GLY A 289 -6.09 -12.37 -4.95
C GLY A 289 -7.54 -11.97 -4.64
N GLU A 290 -7.87 -10.68 -4.72
CA GLU A 290 -9.25 -10.20 -4.59
C GLU A 290 -10.11 -10.49 -5.84
N ALA A 291 -9.49 -10.53 -7.01
CA ALA A 291 -10.19 -10.79 -8.27
C ALA A 291 -10.25 -12.28 -8.63
N VAL A 292 -9.17 -13.02 -8.37
CA VAL A 292 -9.02 -14.42 -8.75
C VAL A 292 -8.34 -15.19 -7.61
N PRO A 293 -9.03 -16.17 -6.99
CA PRO A 293 -8.42 -16.98 -5.93
C PRO A 293 -7.31 -17.86 -6.51
N LEU A 294 -6.07 -17.63 -6.07
CA LEU A 294 -4.89 -18.41 -6.48
C LEU A 294 -4.65 -19.64 -5.59
N LEU A 295 -5.19 -19.62 -4.37
CA LEU A 295 -5.01 -20.68 -3.37
C LEU A 295 -6.37 -21.19 -2.89
N ARG A 296 -6.43 -22.49 -2.62
CA ARG A 296 -7.50 -23.12 -1.83
C ARG A 296 -7.19 -22.95 -0.35
N PRO A 297 -8.19 -23.06 0.54
CA PRO A 297 -7.94 -23.27 1.95
C PRO A 297 -6.98 -24.47 2.13
N GLY A 298 -5.85 -24.22 2.79
CA GLY A 298 -4.74 -25.15 2.93
C GLY A 298 -4.78 -25.95 4.23
N ALA A 299 -3.85 -26.91 4.36
CA ALA A 299 -3.71 -27.79 5.53
C ALA A 299 -2.67 -27.27 6.54
N ASP A 300 -2.42 -25.96 6.57
CA ASP A 300 -1.38 -25.30 7.40
C ASP A 300 0.03 -25.86 7.24
N THR A 301 0.37 -26.46 6.09
CA THR A 301 1.72 -26.96 5.83
C THR A 301 2.71 -25.80 5.73
N LEU A 302 3.82 -25.90 6.48
CA LEU A 302 4.84 -24.86 6.55
C LEU A 302 6.12 -25.27 5.80
N HIS A 303 6.66 -24.35 5.02
CA HIS A 303 7.84 -24.55 4.18
C HIS A 303 8.95 -23.56 4.54
N ARG A 304 10.20 -24.01 4.52
CA ARG A 304 11.35 -23.10 4.67
C ARG A 304 11.63 -22.40 3.34
N VAL A 305 12.07 -21.15 3.41
CA VAL A 305 12.48 -20.33 2.26
C VAL A 305 13.76 -19.57 2.63
N ALA A 306 14.63 -19.28 1.66
CA ALA A 306 15.97 -18.76 1.96
C ALA A 306 15.98 -17.34 2.57
N TRP A 307 15.07 -16.47 2.14
CA TRP A 307 15.02 -15.06 2.59
C TRP A 307 14.39 -14.87 3.97
N ARG A 308 13.99 -15.94 4.68
CA ARG A 308 13.40 -15.81 6.03
C ARG A 308 13.66 -17.05 6.90
N PRO A 309 14.03 -16.88 8.18
CA PRO A 309 14.31 -18.02 9.05
C PRO A 309 13.06 -18.80 9.49
N ASP A 310 11.90 -18.14 9.63
CA ASP A 310 10.66 -18.82 10.01
C ASP A 310 9.98 -19.52 8.83
N PRO A 311 9.45 -20.73 9.03
CA PRO A 311 8.76 -21.46 7.98
C PRO A 311 7.41 -20.80 7.65
N ARG A 312 7.00 -20.90 6.39
CA ARG A 312 5.92 -20.13 5.78
C ARG A 312 4.84 -21.06 5.24
N PRO A 313 3.55 -20.72 5.40
CA PRO A 313 2.50 -21.41 4.65
C PRO A 313 2.66 -21.17 3.15
N VAL A 314 2.01 -21.97 2.30
CA VAL A 314 2.06 -21.83 0.82
C VAL A 314 1.72 -20.40 0.37
N SER A 315 0.76 -19.75 1.03
CA SER A 315 0.44 -18.34 0.78
C SER A 315 1.62 -17.39 1.03
N GLY A 316 2.41 -17.66 2.07
CA GLY A 316 3.61 -16.91 2.38
C GLY A 316 4.77 -17.18 1.43
N VAL A 317 4.87 -18.40 0.89
CA VAL A 317 5.83 -18.77 -0.16
C VAL A 317 5.48 -18.04 -1.47
N LEU A 318 4.20 -18.04 -1.87
CA LEU A 318 3.72 -17.35 -3.08
C LEU A 318 4.00 -15.85 -3.04
N GLN A 319 3.70 -15.21 -1.90
CA GLN A 319 4.02 -13.79 -1.67
C GLN A 319 5.51 -13.51 -1.83
N GLY A 320 6.35 -14.32 -1.17
CA GLY A 320 7.80 -14.17 -1.24
C GLY A 320 8.35 -14.38 -2.65
N ALA A 321 7.97 -15.47 -3.31
CA ALA A 321 8.44 -15.79 -4.66
C ALA A 321 8.06 -14.71 -5.69
N TYR A 322 6.85 -14.16 -5.59
CA TYR A 322 6.39 -13.13 -6.53
C TYR A 322 7.14 -11.81 -6.36
N ALA A 323 7.40 -11.38 -5.12
CA ALA A 323 8.17 -10.17 -4.85
C ALA A 323 9.66 -10.33 -5.20
N HIS A 324 10.28 -11.47 -4.85
CA HIS A 324 11.69 -11.71 -5.17
C HIS A 324 11.95 -11.94 -6.65
N LEU A 325 11.00 -12.53 -7.40
CA LEU A 325 11.11 -12.62 -8.85
C LEU A 325 11.16 -11.24 -9.52
N ALA A 326 10.37 -10.28 -9.02
CA ALA A 326 10.42 -8.90 -9.51
C ALA A 326 11.73 -8.19 -9.17
N LEU A 327 12.33 -8.49 -8.01
CA LEU A 327 13.68 -8.03 -7.66
C LEU A 327 14.74 -8.62 -8.59
N LEU A 328 14.65 -9.90 -8.93
CA LEU A 328 15.54 -10.52 -9.91
C LEU A 328 15.44 -9.82 -11.28
N ASP A 329 14.24 -9.51 -11.76
CA ASP A 329 14.06 -8.75 -13.01
C ASP A 329 14.66 -7.33 -12.93
N LEU A 330 14.46 -6.62 -11.81
CA LEU A 330 15.08 -5.32 -11.59
C LEU A 330 16.61 -5.42 -11.64
N TRP A 331 17.19 -6.33 -10.85
CA TRP A 331 18.63 -6.47 -10.74
C TRP A 331 19.27 -6.95 -12.03
N TRP A 332 18.60 -7.85 -12.75
CA TRP A 332 19.02 -8.32 -14.07
C TRP A 332 19.16 -7.17 -15.08
N ARG A 333 18.23 -6.21 -15.05
CA ARG A 333 18.29 -5.01 -15.92
C ARG A 333 19.30 -4.00 -15.40
N ALA A 334 19.33 -3.78 -14.09
CA ALA A 334 20.22 -2.80 -13.47
C ALA A 334 21.68 -3.13 -13.75
N ARG A 335 22.08 -4.41 -13.67
CA ARG A 335 23.47 -4.82 -13.95
C ARG A 335 23.90 -4.63 -15.42
N ALA A 336 22.94 -4.58 -16.36
CA ALA A 336 23.19 -4.35 -17.78
C ALA A 336 22.99 -2.89 -18.22
N GLY A 337 22.45 -2.02 -17.36
CA GLY A 337 22.06 -0.65 -17.70
C GLY A 337 23.23 0.34 -17.60
N PRO A 338 23.69 0.97 -18.71
CA PRO A 338 24.83 1.88 -18.67
C PRO A 338 24.56 3.17 -17.86
N ALA A 339 23.29 3.61 -17.81
CA ALA A 339 22.85 4.78 -17.03
C ALA A 339 22.77 4.52 -15.52
N VAL A 340 22.92 3.27 -15.08
CA VAL A 340 22.82 2.87 -13.67
C VAL A 340 24.17 3.12 -12.99
N PRO A 341 24.25 3.78 -11.82
CA PRO A 341 25.53 4.06 -11.17
C PRO A 341 26.36 2.79 -10.89
N PRO A 342 27.71 2.82 -11.06
CA PRO A 342 28.55 1.62 -10.96
C PRO A 342 28.39 0.83 -9.66
N GLY A 343 28.29 1.52 -8.51
CA GLY A 343 28.11 0.87 -7.22
C GLY A 343 26.79 0.10 -7.10
N TRP A 344 25.70 0.64 -7.66
CA TRP A 344 24.41 -0.06 -7.65
C TRP A 344 24.33 -1.16 -8.71
N ARG A 345 25.04 -1.05 -9.84
CA ARG A 345 25.20 -2.16 -10.80
C ARG A 345 25.90 -3.36 -10.18
N LEU A 346 27.01 -3.13 -9.47
CA LEU A 346 27.73 -4.19 -8.77
C LEU A 346 26.85 -4.85 -7.71
N HIS A 347 26.14 -4.04 -6.91
CA HIS A 347 25.16 -4.54 -5.96
C HIS A 347 24.09 -5.42 -6.62
N ALA A 348 23.48 -4.93 -7.71
CA ALA A 348 22.47 -5.66 -8.46
C ALA A 348 23.01 -6.99 -9.02
N HIS A 349 24.24 -6.99 -9.57
CA HIS A 349 24.89 -8.21 -10.03
C HIS A 349 25.02 -9.24 -8.89
N SER A 350 25.61 -8.86 -7.76
CA SER A 350 25.77 -9.76 -6.60
C SER A 350 24.43 -10.26 -6.06
N ARG A 351 23.42 -9.39 -5.98
CA ARG A 351 22.08 -9.76 -5.52
C ARG A 351 21.40 -10.74 -6.46
N PHE A 352 21.47 -10.51 -7.77
CA PHE A 352 20.89 -11.42 -8.76
C PHE A 352 21.50 -12.82 -8.67
N GLU A 353 22.83 -12.92 -8.63
CA GLU A 353 23.51 -14.22 -8.56
C GLU A 353 23.19 -14.96 -7.25
N ALA A 354 23.12 -14.23 -6.13
CA ALA A 354 22.86 -14.85 -4.82
C ALA A 354 21.42 -15.38 -4.65
N HIS A 355 20.40 -14.71 -5.22
CA HIS A 355 18.99 -15.01 -4.89
C HIS A 355 18.24 -15.75 -6.01
N ARG A 356 18.88 -16.01 -7.16
CA ARG A 356 18.21 -16.66 -8.30
C ARG A 356 17.76 -18.08 -7.96
N ASP A 357 18.63 -18.87 -7.36
CA ASP A 357 18.33 -20.26 -7.00
C ASP A 357 17.33 -20.33 -5.85
N GLU A 358 17.36 -19.36 -4.93
CA GLU A 358 16.37 -19.22 -3.85
C GLU A 358 14.94 -19.04 -4.38
N VAL A 359 14.76 -18.22 -5.43
CA VAL A 359 13.46 -18.06 -6.09
C VAL A 359 13.07 -19.33 -6.83
N ALA A 360 14.02 -20.03 -7.46
CA ALA A 360 13.76 -21.31 -8.14
C ALA A 360 13.27 -22.38 -7.16
N GLU A 361 13.87 -22.47 -5.98
CA GLU A 361 13.47 -23.39 -4.92
C GLU A 361 12.05 -23.08 -4.43
N ALA A 362 11.76 -21.81 -4.15
CA ALA A 362 10.42 -21.39 -3.72
C ALA A 362 9.35 -21.67 -4.79
N LEU A 363 9.67 -21.49 -6.08
CA LEU A 363 8.77 -21.89 -7.17
C LEU A 363 8.58 -23.40 -7.24
N SER A 364 9.61 -24.20 -6.93
CA SER A 364 9.46 -25.66 -6.83
C SER A 364 8.47 -26.05 -5.74
N ILE A 365 8.59 -25.46 -4.55
CA ILE A 365 7.63 -25.68 -3.45
C ILE A 365 6.20 -25.39 -3.91
N LEU A 366 5.99 -24.30 -4.64
CA LEU A 366 4.66 -23.93 -5.15
C LEU A 366 4.16 -24.92 -6.20
N ARG A 367 5.01 -25.37 -7.12
CA ARG A 367 4.64 -26.37 -8.15
C ARG A 367 4.17 -27.69 -7.54
N ASP A 368 4.82 -28.10 -6.45
CA ASP A 368 4.54 -29.36 -5.77
C ASP A 368 3.35 -29.25 -4.79
N SER A 369 2.84 -28.04 -4.56
CA SER A 369 1.71 -27.79 -3.67
C SER A 369 0.35 -28.14 -4.30
N SER A 370 -0.46 -28.90 -3.57
CA SER A 370 -1.86 -29.19 -3.90
C SER A 370 -2.81 -28.02 -3.60
N GLU A 371 -2.35 -26.99 -2.87
CA GLU A 371 -3.15 -25.85 -2.45
C GLU A 371 -3.42 -24.84 -3.59
N LEU A 372 -2.65 -24.88 -4.69
CA LEU A 372 -2.86 -23.98 -5.83
C LEU A 372 -4.16 -24.27 -6.59
N THR A 373 -5.02 -23.27 -6.79
CA THR A 373 -6.18 -23.38 -7.70
C THR A 373 -5.73 -23.60 -9.16
N SER A 374 -6.66 -23.78 -10.11
CA SER A 374 -6.30 -23.84 -11.53
C SER A 374 -5.62 -22.54 -12.00
N ALA A 375 -6.15 -21.39 -11.59
CA ALA A 375 -5.56 -20.08 -11.83
C ALA A 375 -4.20 -19.93 -11.12
N GLY A 376 -4.10 -20.39 -9.87
CA GLY A 376 -2.82 -20.39 -9.13
C GLY A 376 -1.72 -21.17 -9.82
N ARG A 377 -2.03 -22.36 -10.35
CA ARG A 377 -1.06 -23.16 -11.12
C ARG A 377 -0.62 -22.47 -12.40
N GLU A 378 -1.54 -21.79 -13.10
CA GLU A 378 -1.20 -21.01 -14.29
C GLU A 378 -0.33 -19.80 -13.96
N PHE A 379 -0.64 -19.11 -12.87
CA PHE A 379 0.13 -17.98 -12.37
C PHE A 379 1.56 -18.41 -12.02
N VAL A 380 1.74 -19.49 -11.26
CA VAL A 380 3.08 -20.03 -10.92
C VAL A 380 3.86 -20.45 -12.17
N ARG A 381 3.20 -21.09 -13.17
CA ARG A 381 3.85 -21.38 -14.47
C ARG A 381 4.30 -20.11 -15.20
N GLY A 382 3.54 -19.02 -15.09
CA GLY A 382 3.94 -17.71 -15.63
C GLY A 382 5.21 -17.17 -14.96
N MET A 383 5.30 -17.32 -13.64
CA MET A 383 6.49 -16.96 -12.84
C MET A 383 7.70 -17.81 -13.24
N ASP A 384 7.54 -19.14 -13.38
CA ASP A 384 8.62 -20.05 -13.84
C ASP A 384 9.14 -19.65 -15.22
N ARG A 385 8.24 -19.38 -16.18
CA ARG A 385 8.62 -18.92 -17.52
C ARG A 385 9.42 -17.62 -17.46
N HIS A 386 9.08 -16.72 -16.54
CA HIS A 386 9.82 -15.48 -16.38
C HIS A 386 11.21 -15.73 -15.79
N LEU A 387 11.32 -16.53 -14.73
CA LEU A 387 12.60 -16.89 -14.13
C LEU A 387 13.53 -17.56 -15.16
N ALA A 388 12.99 -18.46 -15.99
CA ALA A 388 13.75 -19.11 -17.06
C ALA A 388 14.33 -18.08 -18.06
N ARG A 389 13.54 -17.09 -18.48
CA ARG A 389 14.00 -16.02 -19.39
C ARG A 389 15.14 -15.18 -18.80
N LEU A 390 15.11 -14.93 -17.50
CA LEU A 390 16.20 -14.21 -16.81
C LEU A 390 17.51 -15.04 -16.80
N GLY A 391 17.41 -16.37 -16.87
CA GLY A 391 18.53 -17.30 -16.89
C GLY A 391 19.06 -17.71 -18.27
N THR A 392 18.27 -17.54 -19.34
CA THR A 392 18.75 -17.82 -20.71
C THR A 392 19.55 -16.66 -21.28
N LEU A 393 19.23 -15.42 -20.89
CA LEU A 393 19.90 -14.21 -21.36
C LEU A 393 21.29 -13.98 -20.73
N THR A 394 21.70 -14.81 -19.75
CA THR A 394 23.04 -14.78 -19.17
C THR A 394 24.06 -15.65 -19.93
N ARG A 395 23.60 -16.54 -20.81
CA ARG A 395 24.48 -17.49 -21.54
C ARG A 395 25.00 -16.98 -22.88
N HIS A 396 24.68 -15.74 -23.27
CA HIS A 396 25.33 -15.05 -24.39
C HIS A 396 26.17 -13.88 -23.86
N PRO A 397 27.46 -14.10 -23.57
CA PRO A 397 28.41 -13.00 -23.68
C PRO A 397 28.52 -12.65 -25.17
N ALA A 398 28.46 -11.36 -25.48
CA ALA A 398 28.88 -10.85 -26.78
C ALA A 398 30.37 -11.12 -27.00
#